data_AF-A0A5E4GKX0-F1
#
_entry.id   AF-A0A5E4GKX0-F1
#
_cell.length_a   1.000
_cell.length_b   1.000
_cell.length_c   1.000
_cell.angle_alpha   90.00
_cell.angle_beta   90.00
_cell.angle_gamma   90.00
#
_symmetry.space_group_name_H-M   'P 1'
#
loop_
_entity.id
_entity.type
_entity.pdbx_description
1 polymer ?
#
loop_
_entity_poly.entity_id
_entity_poly.type
_entity_poly.pdbx_seq_one_letter_code
_entity_poly.pdbx_strand_id
1 'polypeptide(L)'
;RMKSVNKAFDVFFEKIIEEHLQSNDGERTKDFVDVMVGFMGSVESEYQIERPHIKAIITDMLVASMDTSSTTVDWALSELMRHPKAMKEVQK
;
A
#
# COMPACT_ATOMS: atom_id res chain seq x y z
N ARG A 1 21.65 8.33 1.04
CA ARG A 1 20.53 7.90 1.90
C ARG A 1 19.22 7.89 1.12
N MET A 2 18.61 9.04 0.78
CA MET A 2 17.35 9.08 -0.01
C MET A 2 17.41 8.32 -1.34
N LYS A 3 18.49 8.47 -2.12
CA LYS A 3 18.68 7.72 -3.38
C LYS A 3 18.67 6.20 -3.19
N SER A 4 19.21 5.71 -2.09
CA SER A 4 19.24 4.28 -1.77
C SER A 4 17.85 3.76 -1.37
N VAL A 5 17.10 4.57 -0.62
CA VAL A 5 15.71 4.29 -0.23
C VAL A 5 14.82 4.24 -1.47
N ASN A 6 14.90 5.25 -2.34
CA ASN A 6 14.15 5.28 -3.59
C ASN A 6 14.46 4.06 -4.47
N LYS A 7 15.73 3.64 -4.55
CA LYS A 7 16.11 2.44 -5.29
C LYS A 7 15.50 1.16 -4.70
N ALA A 8 15.44 1.06 -3.37
CA ALA A 8 14.82 -0.09 -2.71
C ALA A 8 13.31 -0.15 -2.98
N PHE A 9 12.62 0.98 -2.87
CA PHE A 9 11.19 1.09 -3.22
C PHE A 9 10.94 0.79 -4.69
N ASP A 10 11.77 1.32 -5.60
CA ASP A 10 11.65 1.07 -7.03
C ASP A 10 11.73 -0.43 -7.34
N VAL A 11 12.73 -1.14 -6.80
CA VAL A 11 12.88 -2.60 -6.95
C VAL A 11 11.69 -3.36 -6.35
N PHE A 12 11.22 -2.93 -5.18
CA PHE A 12 10.09 -3.56 -4.50
C PHE A 12 8.79 -3.43 -5.31
N PHE A 13 8.45 -2.22 -5.76
CA PHE A 13 7.23 -2.00 -6.54
C PHE A 13 7.31 -2.61 -7.94
N GLU A 14 8.49 -2.67 -8.54
CA GLU A 14 8.67 -3.37 -9.81
C GLU A 14 8.32 -4.86 -9.70
N LYS A 15 8.73 -5.51 -8.60
CA LYS A 15 8.38 -6.90 -8.31
C LYS A 15 6.87 -7.08 -8.14
N ILE A 16 6.22 -6.16 -7.40
CA ILE A 16 4.76 -6.19 -7.21
C ILE A 16 4.04 -6.10 -8.55
N ILE A 17 4.40 -5.13 -9.40
CA ILE A 17 3.77 -4.96 -10.72
C ILE A 17 3.94 -6.22 -11.57
N GLU A 18 5.13 -6.81 -11.56
CA GLU A 18 5.41 -8.02 -12.32
C GLU A 18 4.59 -9.22 -11.83
N GLU A 19 4.45 -9.39 -10.51
CA GLU A 19 3.60 -10.44 -9.92
C GLU A 19 2.14 -10.30 -10.36
N HIS A 20 1.62 -9.07 -10.44
CA HIS A 20 0.24 -8.80 -10.85
C HIS A 20 0.02 -9.01 -12.36
N LEU A 21 1.04 -8.72 -13.19
CA LEU A 21 1.01 -8.98 -14.63
C LEU A 21 1.10 -10.48 -14.96
N GLN A 22 1.88 -11.25 -14.19
CA GLN A 22 2.07 -12.68 -14.42
C GLN A 22 0.99 -13.55 -13.79
N SER A 23 0.27 -13.01 -12.80
CA SER A 23 -0.79 -13.74 -12.11
C SER A 23 -2.03 -13.90 -13.00
N ASN A 24 -2.07 -15.00 -13.75
CA ASN A 24 -3.27 -15.46 -14.47
C ASN A 24 -4.15 -16.40 -13.62
N ASP A 25 -3.93 -16.41 -12.31
CA ASP A 25 -4.62 -17.32 -11.39
C ASP A 25 -6.00 -16.75 -11.02
N GLY A 26 -7.06 -17.37 -11.57
CA GLY A 26 -8.45 -16.94 -11.36
C GLY A 26 -8.93 -17.07 -9.91
N GLU A 27 -8.16 -17.73 -9.05
CA GLU A 27 -8.43 -17.88 -7.62
C GLU A 27 -7.86 -16.73 -6.76
N ARG A 28 -6.98 -15.88 -7.31
CA ARG A 28 -6.44 -14.72 -6.59
C ARG A 28 -7.53 -13.67 -6.36
N THR A 29 -7.65 -13.21 -5.10
CA THR A 29 -8.42 -12.00 -4.79
C THR A 29 -7.72 -10.80 -5.41
N LYS A 30 -8.40 -10.14 -6.35
CA LYS A 30 -7.86 -8.94 -7.00
C LYS A 30 -7.82 -7.78 -6.03
N ASP A 31 -6.77 -6.98 -6.13
CA ASP A 31 -6.60 -5.76 -5.35
C ASP A 31 -6.47 -4.51 -6.24
N PHE A 32 -6.14 -3.38 -5.62
CA PHE A 32 -6.06 -2.10 -6.31
C PHE A 32 -4.97 -2.06 -7.39
N VAL A 33 -3.89 -2.83 -7.25
CA VAL A 33 -2.82 -2.92 -8.26
C VAL A 33 -3.33 -3.60 -9.52
N ASP A 34 -4.22 -4.58 -9.40
CA ASP A 34 -4.86 -5.21 -10.57
C ASP A 34 -5.68 -4.26 -11.40
N VAL A 35 -6.39 -3.37 -10.73
CA VAL A 35 -7.19 -2.33 -11.39
C VAL A 35 -6.26 -1.43 -12.19
N MET A 36 -5.18 -0.92 -11.58
CA MET A 36 -4.22 -0.05 -12.27
C MET A 36 -3.50 -0.74 -13.43
N VAL A 37 -3.09 -2.00 -13.25
CA VAL A 37 -2.46 -2.80 -14.30
C VAL A 37 -3.44 -3.05 -15.45
N GLY A 38 -4.72 -3.28 -15.17
CA GLY A 38 -5.76 -3.43 -16.20
C GLY A 38 -5.95 -2.21 -17.10
N PHE A 39 -5.59 -1.02 -16.62
CA PHE A 39 -5.62 0.22 -17.42
C PHE A 39 -4.33 0.48 -18.22
N MET A 40 -3.27 -0.29 -17.96
CA MET A 40 -1.99 -0.15 -18.65
C MET A 40 -2.13 -0.51 -20.14
N GLY A 41 -1.76 0.40 -21.03
CA GLY A 41 -1.85 0.19 -22.48
C GLY A 41 -3.26 0.25 -23.07
N SER A 42 -4.26 0.72 -22.31
CA SER A 42 -5.61 0.96 -22.84
C SER A 42 -5.60 2.06 -23.92
N VAL A 43 -6.18 1.75 -25.09
CA VAL A 43 -6.27 2.66 -26.26
C VAL A 43 -7.45 3.63 -26.13
N GLU A 44 -8.43 3.31 -25.27
CA GLU A 44 -9.66 4.10 -25.06
C GLU A 44 -9.48 5.27 -24.07
N SER A 45 -8.38 5.31 -23.31
CA SER A 45 -8.12 6.36 -22.33
C SER A 45 -7.19 7.43 -22.91
N GLU A 46 -7.58 8.71 -22.84
CA GLU A 46 -6.69 9.84 -23.14
C GLU A 46 -5.44 9.87 -22.23
N TYR A 47 -5.49 9.17 -21.09
CA TYR A 47 -4.40 9.07 -20.12
C TYR A 47 -3.91 7.62 -20.03
N GLN A 48 -2.70 7.37 -20.55
CA GLN A 48 -2.06 6.06 -20.43
C GLN A 48 -1.39 5.93 -19.05
N ILE A 49 -1.87 4.97 -18.26
CA ILE A 49 -1.21 4.58 -17.02
C ILE A 49 0.01 3.73 -17.37
N GLU A 50 1.16 4.10 -16.83
CA GLU A 50 2.45 3.43 -17.03
C GLU A 50 3.01 3.00 -15.67
N ARG A 51 4.02 2.11 -15.68
CA ARG A 51 4.66 1.63 -14.44
C ARG A 51 5.09 2.77 -13.48
N PRO A 52 5.68 3.90 -13.92
CA PRO A 52 6.01 5.00 -13.02
C PRO A 52 4.79 5.62 -12.32
N HIS A 53 3.65 5.73 -13.02
CA HIS A 53 2.40 6.25 -12.45
C HIS A 53 1.89 5.32 -11.34
N ILE A 54 1.89 4.01 -11.59
CA ILE A 54 1.49 3.00 -10.60
C ILE A 54 2.40 3.07 -9.36
N LYS A 55 3.72 3.12 -9.56
CA LYS A 55 4.69 3.22 -8.45
C LYS A 55 4.49 4.49 -7.63
N ALA A 56 4.21 5.62 -8.28
CA ALA A 56 3.94 6.89 -7.59
C ALA A 56 2.66 6.82 -6.74
N ILE A 57 1.57 6.31 -7.30
CA ILE A 57 0.28 6.17 -6.58
C ILE A 57 0.42 5.24 -5.37
N ILE A 58 1.06 4.08 -5.53
CA ILE A 58 1.29 3.15 -4.42
C ILE A 58 2.14 3.82 -3.32
N THR A 59 3.18 4.57 -3.71
CA THR A 59 4.03 5.29 -2.75
C THR A 59 3.22 6.31 -1.95
N ASP A 60 2.42 7.13 -2.62
CA ASP A 60 1.60 8.17 -1.98
C ASP A 60 0.62 7.57 -0.96
N MET A 61 -0.08 6.51 -1.37
CA MET A 61 -1.05 5.81 -0.52
C MET A 61 -0.39 5.15 0.70
N LEU A 62 0.77 4.51 0.53
CA LEU A 62 1.49 3.87 1.63
C LEU A 62 2.02 4.90 2.63
N VAL A 63 2.64 5.98 2.16
CA VAL A 63 3.18 7.02 3.03
C VAL A 63 2.07 7.70 3.83
N ALA A 64 0.95 8.05 3.17
CA ALA A 64 -0.18 8.69 3.85
C ALA A 64 -0.84 7.79 4.91
N SER A 65 -0.92 6.47 4.66
CA SER A 65 -1.55 5.52 5.58
C SER A 65 -0.66 5.13 6.76
N MET A 66 0.66 5.02 6.57
CA MET A 66 1.59 4.62 7.63
C MET A 66 1.60 5.62 8.79
N ASP A 67 1.72 6.92 8.51
CA ASP A 67 1.80 7.94 9.57
C ASP A 67 0.50 8.03 10.37
N THR A 68 -0.65 7.98 9.70
CA THR A 68 -1.97 8.10 10.34
C THR A 68 -2.33 6.88 11.18
N SER A 69 -2.10 5.67 10.64
CA SER A 69 -2.41 4.42 11.35
C SER A 69 -1.47 4.18 12.53
N SER A 70 -0.16 4.39 12.37
CA SER A 70 0.80 4.27 13.48
C SER A 70 0.49 5.25 14.61
N THR A 71 0.24 6.52 14.27
CA THR A 71 -0.16 7.54 15.26
C THR A 71 -1.43 7.12 16.01
N THR A 72 -2.42 6.59 15.30
CA THR A 72 -3.68 6.13 15.92
C THR A 72 -3.43 4.99 16.90
N VAL A 73 -2.60 4.01 16.53
CA VAL A 73 -2.24 2.88 17.41
C VAL A 73 -1.46 3.36 18.63
N ASP A 74 -0.50 4.27 18.45
CA ASP A 74 0.30 4.83 19.53
C ASP A 74 -0.59 5.55 20.55
N TRP A 75 -1.55 6.36 20.09
CA TRP A 75 -2.53 7.01 20.96
C TRP A 75 -3.45 6.01 21.65
N ALA A 76 -3.95 5.02 20.91
CA ALA A 76 -4.83 3.99 21.47
C ALA A 76 -4.13 3.22 22.60
N LEU A 77 -2.88 2.77 22.38
CA LEU A 77 -2.08 2.08 23.38
C LEU A 77 -1.76 2.99 24.57
N SER A 78 -1.42 4.26 24.32
CA SER A 78 -1.17 5.26 25.36
C SER A 78 -2.39 5.47 26.26
N GLU A 79 -3.58 5.60 25.67
CA GLU A 79 -4.83 5.76 26.42
C GLU A 79 -5.24 4.49 27.17
N LEU A 80 -5.02 3.31 26.59
CA LEU A 80 -5.24 2.05 27.29
C LEU A 80 -4.32 1.92 28.52
N MET A 81 -3.04 2.27 28.39
CA MET A 81 -2.10 2.26 29.52
C MET A 81 -2.51 3.23 30.63
N ARG A 82 -3.08 4.38 30.25
CA ARG A 82 -3.63 5.38 31.19
C ARG A 82 -4.94 4.93 31.84
N HIS A 83 -5.66 3.97 31.25
CA HIS A 83 -6.95 3.47 31.71
C HIS A 83 -6.97 1.94 31.93
N PRO A 84 -6.43 1.43 33.06
CA PRO A 84 -6.29 -0.01 33.32
C PRO A 84 -7.58 -0.81 33.28
N LYS A 85 -8.74 -0.20 33.59
CA LYS A 85 -10.05 -0.87 33.45
C LYS A 85 -10.37 -1.16 31.98
N ALA A 86 -10.20 -0.16 31.10
CA ALA A 86 -10.41 -0.33 29.67
C ALA A 86 -9.40 -1.33 29.06
N MET A 87 -8.13 -1.26 29.48
CA MET A 87 -7.10 -2.24 29.08
C MET A 87 -7.50 -3.68 29.44
N LYS A 88 -8.04 -3.92 30.63
CA LYS A 88 -8.50 -5.27 31.02
C LYS A 88 -9.67 -5.78 30.18
N GLU A 89 -10.55 -4.90 29.72
CA GLU A 89 -11.68 -5.32 28.88
C GLU A 89 -11.24 -5.68 27.46
N VAL A 90 -10.26 -4.98 26.87
CA VAL A 90 -9.75 -5.30 25.51
C VAL A 90 -8.77 -6.48 25.48
N GLN A 91 -8.25 -6.89 26.64
CA GLN A 91 -7.33 -8.04 26.78
C GLN A 91 -8.04 -9.37 27.04
N LYS A 92 -9.33 -9.35 27.36
CA LYS A 92 -10.15 -10.56 27.49
C LYS A 92 -10.42 -11.18 26.13
#